data_AF-A0A6G2DN67-F1
#
_entry.id   AF-A0A6G2DN67-F1
#
_cell.length_a   1.000
_cell.length_b   1.000
_cell.length_c   1.000
_cell.angle_alpha   90.00
_cell.angle_beta   90.00
_cell.angle_gamma   90.00
#
_symmetry.space_group_name_H-M   'P 1'
#
loop_
_entity.id
_entity.type
_entity.pdbx_description
1 polymer ?
#
loop_
_entity_poly.entity_id
_entity_poly.type
_entity_poly.pdbx_seq_one_letter_code
_entity_poly.pdbx_strand_id
1 'polypeptide(L)'
;PRSSLVDVDGNFTEAFDPEVRREKLLERLLLTAPKPHSIYDLGEEFYVSESVVLKDRQILQESLAIYGLDLKMRQRKLFIDGDEAQIRSAILNLLPMFNQLDLEQITQNKVQPLDGELAHFCLGLLITLERELGVNIPYPYNINIFSHLYIFISRNRRSTSIHVVAPSKPTIVDEKIYSVCQKIIQEIEQYFK
;
A
#
# COMPACT_ATOMS: atom_id res chain seq x y z
N PRO A 1 -20.07 33.59 -0.86
CA PRO A 1 -21.10 32.60 -0.48
C PRO A 1 -20.45 31.25 -0.15
N ARG A 2 -20.13 31.02 1.13
CA ARG A 2 -19.68 29.71 1.61
C ARG A 2 -20.94 28.84 1.73
N SER A 3 -21.12 27.95 0.76
CA SER A 3 -22.18 26.94 0.82
C SER A 3 -21.73 25.87 1.82
N SER A 4 -22.49 25.75 2.90
CA SER A 4 -22.44 24.64 3.84
C SER A 4 -22.77 23.36 3.08
N LEU A 5 -21.84 22.42 3.00
CA LEU A 5 -22.04 21.10 2.42
C LEU A 5 -21.88 20.09 3.56
N VAL A 6 -23.00 19.84 4.21
CA VAL A 6 -23.19 18.80 5.21
C VAL A 6 -23.98 17.71 4.48
N ASP A 7 -23.55 16.45 4.57
CA ASP A 7 -24.33 15.34 4.02
C ASP A 7 -25.68 15.20 4.75
N VAL A 8 -26.60 14.43 4.18
CA VAL A 8 -28.02 14.32 4.58
C VAL A 8 -28.21 13.97 6.07
N ASP A 9 -27.18 13.42 6.72
CA ASP A 9 -27.17 13.01 8.12
C ASP A 9 -26.47 14.00 9.09
N GLY A 10 -26.10 15.20 8.65
CA GLY A 10 -25.50 16.20 9.56
C GLY A 10 -24.01 16.01 9.84
N ASN A 11 -23.36 15.02 9.20
CA ASN A 11 -21.93 14.77 9.36
C ASN A 11 -21.11 15.70 8.45
N PHE A 12 -20.05 16.30 9.02
CA PHE A 12 -18.97 16.84 8.22
C PHE A 12 -18.41 15.70 7.37
N THR A 13 -18.35 15.86 6.05
CA THR A 13 -17.76 14.82 5.20
C THR A 13 -16.34 14.52 5.73
N GLU A 14 -16.04 13.25 5.97
CA GLU A 14 -14.78 12.78 6.58
C GLU A 14 -13.52 13.32 5.88
N ALA A 15 -13.66 13.76 4.62
CA ALA A 15 -12.60 14.41 3.83
C ALA A 15 -12.07 15.72 4.43
N PHE A 16 -12.81 16.39 5.33
CA PHE A 16 -12.36 17.65 5.94
C PHE A 16 -11.53 17.46 7.22
N ASP A 17 -11.56 16.26 7.82
CA ASP A 17 -10.73 15.98 9.00
C ASP A 17 -9.24 15.99 8.61
N PRO A 18 -8.41 16.86 9.23
CA PRO A 18 -6.99 16.90 8.94
C PRO A 18 -6.27 15.56 9.14
N GLU A 19 -6.69 14.73 10.08
CA GLU A 19 -6.09 13.41 10.33
C GLU A 19 -6.43 12.43 9.21
N VAL A 20 -7.72 12.27 8.90
CA VAL A 20 -8.19 11.38 7.82
C VAL A 20 -7.60 11.81 6.47
N ARG A 21 -7.51 13.12 6.22
CA ARG A 21 -6.84 13.65 5.02
C ARG A 21 -5.37 13.25 4.96
N ARG A 22 -4.62 13.42 6.05
CA ARG A 22 -3.20 13.05 6.10
C ARG A 22 -3.00 11.55 5.92
N GLU A 23 -3.87 10.72 6.49
CA GLU A 23 -3.85 9.27 6.31
C GLU A 23 -4.03 8.89 4.83
N LYS A 24 -5.06 9.42 4.16
CA LYS A 24 -5.31 9.17 2.72
C LYS A 24 -4.17 9.70 1.85
N LEU A 25 -3.62 10.87 2.19
CA LEU A 25 -2.47 11.45 1.49
C LEU A 25 -1.24 10.52 1.62
N LEU A 26 -0.97 10.03 2.82
CA LEU A 26 0.14 9.14 3.12
C LEU A 26 0.00 7.79 2.40
N GLU A 27 -1.19 7.18 2.45
CA GLU A 27 -1.53 5.96 1.72
C GLU A 27 -1.23 6.13 0.23
N ARG A 28 -1.78 7.19 -0.38
CA ARG A 28 -1.60 7.45 -1.81
C ARG A 28 -0.13 7.61 -2.18
N LEU A 29 0.61 8.41 -1.41
CA LEU A 29 2.03 8.67 -1.67
C LEU A 29 2.87 7.39 -1.51
N LEU A 30 2.63 6.60 -0.45
CA LEU A 30 3.38 5.37 -0.18
C LEU A 30 3.06 4.27 -1.19
N LEU A 31 1.80 4.05 -1.57
CA LEU A 31 1.42 2.97 -2.51
C LEU A 31 1.85 3.26 -3.96
N THR A 32 2.18 4.51 -4.28
CA THR A 32 2.56 4.92 -5.64
C THR A 32 4.00 5.43 -5.75
N ALA A 33 4.74 5.55 -4.64
CA ALA A 33 6.14 5.99 -4.64
C ALA A 33 6.97 5.18 -5.65
N PRO A 34 7.90 5.79 -6.41
CA PRO A 34 8.32 7.19 -6.36
C PRO A 34 7.51 8.12 -7.29
N LYS A 35 6.30 7.73 -7.69
CA LYS A 35 5.48 8.54 -8.62
C LYS A 35 5.16 9.92 -8.05
N PRO A 36 5.40 11.01 -8.81
CA PRO A 36 5.07 12.36 -8.39
C PRO A 36 3.60 12.71 -8.60
N HIS A 37 2.99 13.35 -7.58
CA HIS A 37 1.60 13.83 -7.58
C HIS A 37 1.56 15.35 -7.47
N SER A 38 0.74 16.01 -8.29
CA SER A 38 0.58 17.47 -8.26
C SER A 38 -0.01 17.93 -6.93
N ILE A 39 0.58 18.96 -6.29
CA ILE A 39 -0.02 19.58 -5.10
C ILE A 39 -1.39 20.20 -5.40
N TYR A 40 -1.62 20.61 -6.66
CA TYR A 40 -2.88 21.14 -7.11
C TYR A 40 -3.95 20.03 -7.10
N ASP A 41 -3.66 18.89 -7.74
CA ASP A 41 -4.59 17.76 -7.80
C ASP A 41 -4.90 17.22 -6.40
N LEU A 42 -3.88 17.17 -5.52
CA LEU A 42 -4.04 16.78 -4.12
C LEU A 42 -4.89 17.81 -3.35
N GLY A 43 -4.70 19.10 -3.59
CA GLY A 43 -5.51 20.15 -2.97
C GLY A 43 -6.98 20.08 -3.39
N GLU A 44 -7.23 19.89 -4.68
CA GLU A 44 -8.58 19.73 -5.23
C GLU A 44 -9.28 18.48 -4.69
N GLU A 45 -8.58 17.34 -4.64
CA GLU A 45 -9.13 16.06 -4.15
C GLU A 45 -9.60 16.15 -2.69
N PHE A 46 -8.88 16.89 -1.86
CA PHE A 46 -9.22 17.06 -0.44
C PHE A 46 -9.91 18.39 -0.13
N TYR A 47 -10.28 19.18 -1.14
CA TYR A 47 -10.90 20.51 -1.00
C TYR A 47 -10.12 21.47 -0.09
N VAL A 48 -8.78 21.45 -0.17
CA VAL A 48 -7.88 22.30 0.62
C VAL A 48 -6.96 23.14 -0.26
N SER A 49 -6.49 24.28 0.26
CA SER A 49 -5.50 25.08 -0.45
C SER A 49 -4.14 24.40 -0.46
N GLU A 50 -3.30 24.75 -1.44
CA GLU A 50 -1.92 24.25 -1.53
C GLU A 50 -1.11 24.52 -0.27
N SER A 51 -1.34 25.65 0.39
CA SER A 51 -0.68 25.99 1.66
C SER A 51 -1.02 25.00 2.77
N VAL A 52 -2.22 24.41 2.76
CA VAL A 52 -2.61 23.34 3.70
C VAL A 52 -1.91 22.03 3.34
N VAL A 53 -1.87 21.67 2.05
CA VAL A 53 -1.12 20.48 1.58
C VAL A 53 0.37 20.57 1.97
N LEU A 54 0.96 21.77 1.89
CA LEU A 54 2.35 21.99 2.30
C LEU A 54 2.56 21.88 3.81
N LYS A 55 1.58 22.22 4.64
CA LYS A 55 1.62 21.97 6.09
C LYS A 55 1.49 20.47 6.39
N ASP A 56 0.54 19.80 5.74
CA ASP A 56 0.36 18.35 5.86
C ASP A 56 1.66 17.62 5.46
N ARG A 57 2.36 18.08 4.41
CA ARG A 57 3.69 17.59 4.02
C ARG A 57 4.71 17.61 5.16
N GLN A 58 4.75 18.68 5.95
CA GLN A 58 5.72 18.80 7.05
C GLN A 58 5.46 17.73 8.12
N ILE A 59 4.20 17.55 8.49
CA ILE A 59 3.79 16.54 9.46
C ILE A 59 4.11 15.13 8.94
N LEU A 60 3.76 14.84 7.68
CA LEU A 60 4.05 13.53 7.09
C LEU A 60 5.54 13.23 6.96
N GLN A 61 6.36 14.26 6.70
CA GLN A 61 7.82 14.10 6.65
C GLN A 61 8.39 13.61 7.99
N GLU A 62 7.85 14.07 9.12
CA GLU A 62 8.29 13.62 10.45
C GLU A 62 8.04 12.11 10.63
N SER A 63 6.86 11.63 10.25
CA SER A 63 6.52 10.21 10.29
C SER A 63 7.37 9.36 9.34
N LEU A 64 7.65 9.87 8.13
CA LEU A 64 8.42 9.17 7.10
C LEU A 64 9.93 9.09 7.44
N ALA A 65 10.46 10.09 8.13
CA ALA A 65 11.88 10.17 8.48
C ALA A 65 12.34 8.97 9.35
N ILE A 66 11.45 8.41 10.18
CA ILE A 66 11.74 7.24 11.03
C ILE A 66 12.13 6.00 10.19
N TYR A 67 11.63 5.92 8.96
CA TYR A 67 11.92 4.84 8.01
C TYR A 67 13.06 5.20 7.04
N GLY A 68 13.66 6.38 7.20
CA GLY A 68 14.66 6.94 6.28
C GLY A 68 14.08 7.32 4.92
N LEU A 69 12.80 7.73 4.88
CA LEU A 69 12.12 8.19 3.66
C LEU A 69 12.04 9.71 3.62
N ASP A 70 12.19 10.27 2.42
CA ASP A 70 12.09 11.70 2.18
C ASP A 70 10.86 12.04 1.32
N LEU A 71 10.02 12.95 1.80
CA LEU A 71 8.91 13.53 1.05
C LEU A 71 9.39 14.75 0.26
N LYS A 72 9.88 14.50 -0.96
CA LYS A 72 10.49 15.49 -1.84
C LYS A 72 9.44 16.21 -2.69
N MET A 73 9.81 17.41 -3.13
CA MET A 73 9.01 18.22 -4.03
C MET A 73 9.84 18.65 -5.25
N ARG A 74 9.33 18.41 -6.45
CA ARG A 74 9.90 18.95 -7.70
C ARG A 74 8.78 19.42 -8.63
N GLN A 75 8.94 20.61 -9.21
CA GLN A 75 7.96 21.21 -10.14
C GLN A 75 6.51 21.16 -9.59
N ARG A 76 6.32 21.52 -8.31
CA ARG A 76 5.03 21.48 -7.60
C ARG A 76 4.38 20.09 -7.55
N LYS A 77 5.18 19.04 -7.65
CA LYS A 77 4.76 17.65 -7.41
C LYS A 77 5.45 17.08 -6.19
N LEU A 78 4.69 16.37 -5.36
CA LEU A 78 5.15 15.64 -4.18
C LEU A 78 5.38 14.17 -4.52
N PHE A 79 6.47 13.61 -4.01
CA PHE A 79 6.79 12.19 -4.13
C PHE A 79 7.63 11.74 -2.94
N ILE A 80 7.50 10.46 -2.59
CA ILE A 80 8.37 9.83 -1.62
C ILE A 80 9.60 9.28 -2.34
N ASP A 81 10.77 9.57 -1.78
CA ASP A 81 12.06 9.07 -2.21
C ASP A 81 12.66 8.19 -1.12
N GLY A 82 13.26 7.08 -1.55
CA GLY A 82 13.81 6.03 -0.68
C GLY A 82 13.76 4.66 -1.36
N ASP A 83 14.46 3.70 -0.78
CA ASP A 83 14.54 2.36 -1.34
C ASP A 83 13.26 1.56 -1.09
N GLU A 84 12.99 0.59 -1.96
CA GLU A 84 11.77 -0.23 -1.90
C GLU A 84 11.60 -0.94 -0.54
N ALA A 85 12.69 -1.36 0.09
CA ALA A 85 12.66 -1.97 1.43
C ALA A 85 12.14 -0.98 2.50
N GLN A 86 12.59 0.27 2.45
CA GLN A 86 12.16 1.33 3.37
C GLN A 86 10.69 1.68 3.14
N ILE A 87 10.27 1.80 1.87
CA ILE A 87 8.88 2.09 1.50
C ILE A 87 7.94 0.98 1.99
N ARG A 88 8.30 -0.30 1.78
CA ARG A 88 7.51 -1.44 2.25
C ARG A 88 7.41 -1.46 3.78
N SER A 89 8.50 -1.17 4.47
CA SER A 89 8.51 -1.06 5.93
C SER A 89 7.57 0.06 6.41
N ALA A 90 7.64 1.24 5.79
CA ALA A 90 6.74 2.34 6.12
C ALA A 90 5.27 2.00 5.86
N ILE A 91 4.95 1.32 4.75
CA ILE A 91 3.58 0.89 4.43
C ILE A 91 3.01 -0.02 5.52
N LEU A 92 3.78 -1.04 5.94
CA LEU A 92 3.32 -1.98 6.96
C LEU A 92 3.03 -1.33 8.30
N ASN A 93 3.82 -0.32 8.69
CA ASN A 93 3.76 0.26 10.02
C ASN A 93 2.89 1.53 10.10
N LEU A 94 2.76 2.27 9.00
CA LEU A 94 2.04 3.55 8.98
C LEU A 94 0.61 3.44 8.45
N LEU A 95 0.27 2.42 7.65
CA LEU A 95 -1.07 2.29 7.10
C LEU A 95 -1.97 1.45 8.02
N PRO A 96 -3.07 2.02 8.58
CA PRO A 96 -3.90 1.34 9.56
C PRO A 96 -4.52 0.02 9.08
N MET A 97 -4.73 -0.12 7.76
CA MET A 97 -5.27 -1.33 7.15
C MET A 97 -4.47 -2.62 7.45
N PHE A 98 -3.18 -2.51 7.76
CA PHE A 98 -2.37 -3.68 8.15
C PHE A 98 -2.37 -3.97 9.66
N ASN A 99 -2.69 -2.98 10.49
CA ASN A 99 -2.74 -3.15 11.94
C ASN A 99 -3.96 -3.96 12.41
N GLN A 100 -5.07 -3.90 11.66
CA GLN A 100 -6.33 -4.56 11.98
C GLN A 100 -6.64 -5.74 11.03
N LEU A 101 -5.63 -6.21 10.30
CA LEU A 101 -5.83 -7.21 9.27
C LEU A 101 -6.34 -8.54 9.85
N ASP A 102 -7.47 -9.00 9.32
CA ASP A 102 -8.06 -10.29 9.63
C ASP A 102 -8.41 -11.02 8.34
N LEU A 103 -7.73 -12.14 8.07
CA LEU A 103 -7.93 -12.91 6.84
C LEU A 103 -9.34 -13.52 6.77
N GLU A 104 -9.99 -13.76 7.90
CA GLU A 104 -11.37 -14.25 7.92
C GLU A 104 -12.34 -13.19 7.40
N GLN A 105 -12.10 -11.91 7.71
CA GLN A 105 -12.93 -10.81 7.22
C GLN A 105 -12.80 -10.61 5.71
N ILE A 106 -11.63 -10.93 5.14
CA ILE A 106 -11.41 -10.90 3.70
C ILE A 106 -12.33 -11.92 3.01
N THR A 107 -12.38 -13.17 3.51
CA THR A 107 -13.30 -14.20 2.95
C THR A 107 -14.78 -13.82 3.05
N GLN A 108 -15.14 -12.95 3.99
CA GLN A 108 -16.50 -12.44 4.17
C GLN A 108 -16.81 -11.18 3.36
N ASN A 109 -15.93 -10.78 2.43
CA ASN A 109 -16.04 -9.53 1.65
C ASN A 109 -16.08 -8.24 2.51
N LYS A 110 -15.56 -8.27 3.74
CA LYS A 110 -15.46 -7.10 4.63
C LYS A 110 -14.05 -6.52 4.58
N VAL A 111 -13.62 -6.11 3.39
CA VAL A 111 -12.18 -5.90 3.11
C VAL A 111 -11.73 -4.45 3.26
N GLN A 112 -12.57 -3.53 3.73
CA GLN A 112 -12.18 -2.12 3.83
C GLN A 112 -11.11 -1.94 4.92
N PRO A 113 -10.03 -1.17 4.67
CA PRO A 113 -9.80 -0.25 3.55
C PRO A 113 -9.08 -0.84 2.32
N LEU A 114 -8.81 -2.14 2.28
CA LEU A 114 -8.07 -2.79 1.19
C LEU A 114 -8.91 -2.82 -0.10
N ASP A 115 -8.20 -2.87 -1.23
CA ASP A 115 -8.77 -3.26 -2.52
C ASP A 115 -9.22 -4.71 -2.41
N GLY A 116 -10.54 -4.90 -2.40
CA GLY A 116 -11.17 -6.21 -2.21
C GLY A 116 -10.72 -7.23 -3.25
N GLU A 117 -10.64 -6.87 -4.53
CA GLU A 117 -10.23 -7.80 -5.59
C GLU A 117 -8.78 -8.25 -5.36
N LEU A 118 -7.90 -7.29 -5.08
CA LEU A 118 -6.49 -7.57 -4.81
C LEU A 118 -6.31 -8.41 -3.54
N ALA A 119 -7.06 -8.11 -2.48
CA ALA A 119 -7.01 -8.86 -1.23
C ALA A 119 -7.45 -10.31 -1.41
N HIS A 120 -8.54 -10.55 -2.16
CA HIS A 120 -8.97 -11.91 -2.50
C HIS A 120 -7.92 -12.65 -3.34
N PHE A 121 -7.30 -11.98 -4.29
CA PHE A 121 -6.21 -12.57 -5.07
C PHE A 121 -5.02 -12.97 -4.18
N CYS A 122 -4.56 -12.07 -3.31
CA CYS A 122 -3.45 -12.35 -2.38
C CYS A 122 -3.77 -13.50 -1.42
N LEU A 123 -5.02 -13.56 -0.93
CA LEU A 123 -5.48 -14.66 -0.09
C LEU A 123 -5.49 -15.99 -0.86
N GLY A 124 -5.93 -15.97 -2.12
CA GLY A 124 -5.87 -17.12 -3.02
C GLY A 124 -4.44 -17.65 -3.18
N LEU A 125 -3.46 -16.77 -3.41
CA LEU A 125 -2.05 -17.15 -3.50
C LEU A 125 -1.54 -17.82 -2.22
N LEU A 126 -1.91 -17.29 -1.05
CA LEU A 126 -1.54 -17.86 0.25
C LEU A 126 -2.13 -19.27 0.42
N ILE A 127 -3.41 -19.45 0.11
CA ILE A 127 -4.08 -20.76 0.17
C ILE A 127 -3.46 -21.76 -0.81
N THR A 128 -3.12 -21.32 -2.02
CA THR A 128 -2.42 -22.17 -3.01
C THR A 128 -1.06 -22.59 -2.47
N LEU A 129 -0.31 -21.65 -1.88
CA LEU A 129 1.01 -21.92 -1.30
C LEU A 129 0.92 -22.96 -0.18
N GLU A 130 -0.03 -22.82 0.76
CA GLU A 130 -0.28 -23.79 1.84
C GLU A 130 -0.61 -25.19 1.31
N ARG A 131 -1.51 -25.26 0.33
CA ARG A 131 -1.94 -26.51 -0.30
C ARG A 131 -0.78 -27.23 -0.99
N GLU A 132 -0.01 -26.52 -1.80
CA GLU A 132 1.11 -27.07 -2.57
C GLU A 132 2.27 -27.52 -1.68
N LEU A 133 2.51 -26.79 -0.59
CA LEU A 133 3.50 -27.19 0.42
C LEU A 133 2.97 -28.28 1.36
N GLY A 134 1.66 -28.46 1.47
CA GLY A 134 1.03 -29.38 2.41
C GLY A 134 1.22 -28.94 3.86
N VAL A 135 1.21 -27.62 4.08
CA VAL A 135 1.42 -27.00 5.40
C VAL A 135 0.26 -26.09 5.75
N ASN A 136 0.08 -25.81 7.04
CA ASN A 136 -0.76 -24.75 7.54
C ASN A 136 0.14 -23.67 8.13
N ILE A 137 0.07 -22.44 7.64
CA ILE A 137 0.91 -21.33 8.08
C ILE A 137 0.20 -20.64 9.25
N PRO A 138 0.72 -20.78 10.49
CA PRO A 138 0.03 -20.23 11.65
C PRO A 138 0.16 -18.70 11.71
N TYR A 139 -0.75 -18.08 12.46
CA TYR A 139 -0.59 -16.69 12.90
C TYR A 139 0.70 -16.54 13.72
N PRO A 140 1.48 -15.45 13.55
CA PRO A 140 1.24 -14.28 12.68
C PRO A 140 1.86 -14.38 11.27
N TYR A 141 2.42 -15.54 10.90
CA TYR A 141 3.17 -15.68 9.65
C TYR A 141 2.29 -15.57 8.40
N ASN A 142 1.04 -16.05 8.47
CA ASN A 142 0.06 -15.90 7.40
C ASN A 142 -0.26 -14.42 7.10
N ILE A 143 -0.45 -13.62 8.16
CA ILE A 143 -0.66 -12.17 8.09
C ILE A 143 0.56 -11.48 7.48
N ASN A 144 1.77 -11.86 7.89
CA ASN A 144 3.00 -11.28 7.34
C ASN A 144 3.15 -11.59 5.84
N ILE A 145 2.97 -12.86 5.45
CA ILE A 145 3.08 -13.27 4.04
C ILE A 145 2.01 -12.55 3.21
N PHE A 146 0.75 -12.54 3.67
CA PHE A 146 -0.33 -11.82 3.01
C PHE A 146 0.02 -10.35 2.82
N SER A 147 0.47 -9.67 3.89
CA SER A 147 0.75 -8.23 3.84
C SER A 147 1.88 -7.93 2.85
N HIS A 148 2.92 -8.77 2.81
CA HIS A 148 3.99 -8.64 1.83
C HIS A 148 3.52 -8.90 0.39
N LEU A 149 2.66 -9.90 0.14
CA LEU A 149 2.07 -10.16 -1.17
C LEU A 149 1.23 -8.96 -1.63
N TYR A 150 0.35 -8.46 -0.76
CA TYR A 150 -0.52 -7.34 -1.05
C TYR A 150 0.29 -6.09 -1.39
N ILE A 151 1.30 -5.74 -0.58
CA ILE A 151 2.16 -4.57 -0.84
C ILE A 151 2.94 -4.75 -2.13
N PHE A 152 3.50 -5.94 -2.37
CA PHE A 152 4.24 -6.23 -3.59
C PHE A 152 3.36 -6.03 -4.82
N ILE A 153 2.18 -6.64 -4.87
CA ILE A 153 1.31 -6.59 -6.05
C ILE A 153 0.70 -5.18 -6.20
N SER A 154 0.21 -4.55 -5.13
CA SER A 154 -0.35 -3.19 -5.18
C SER A 154 0.66 -2.17 -5.70
N ARG A 155 1.92 -2.23 -5.28
CA ARG A 155 2.97 -1.32 -5.74
C ARG A 155 3.41 -1.60 -7.17
N ASN A 156 3.48 -2.87 -7.58
CA ASN A 156 3.79 -3.23 -8.97
C ASN A 156 2.69 -2.79 -9.95
N ARG A 157 1.40 -2.82 -9.56
CA ARG A 157 0.29 -2.28 -10.39
C ARG A 157 0.42 -0.76 -10.60
N ARG A 158 0.95 -0.04 -9.61
CA ARG A 158 0.91 1.43 -9.54
C ARG A 158 2.22 2.13 -9.90
N SER A 159 3.35 1.41 -9.88
CA SER A 159 4.69 1.95 -10.07
C SER A 159 5.28 1.47 -11.39
N THR A 160 5.50 2.38 -12.34
CA THR A 160 6.08 2.10 -13.66
C THR A 160 7.59 1.85 -13.66
N SER A 161 8.28 1.97 -12.52
CA SER A 161 9.75 1.94 -12.47
C SER A 161 10.26 1.48 -11.12
N ILE A 162 10.06 0.20 -10.79
CA ILE A 162 10.92 -0.43 -9.79
C ILE A 162 12.25 -0.71 -10.50
N HIS A 163 13.34 -0.10 -10.05
CA HIS A 163 14.68 -0.47 -10.52
C HIS A 163 14.97 -1.91 -10.08
N VAL A 164 14.68 -2.86 -10.96
CA VAL A 164 15.02 -4.27 -10.75
C VAL A 164 16.53 -4.40 -10.97
N VAL A 165 17.29 -4.39 -9.87
CA VAL A 165 18.64 -4.96 -9.90
C VAL A 165 18.47 -6.41 -10.33
N ALA A 166 19.15 -6.82 -11.40
CA ALA A 166 19.06 -8.19 -11.91
C ALA A 166 19.23 -9.16 -10.73
N PRO A 167 18.23 -10.01 -10.43
CA PRO A 167 18.30 -10.86 -9.25
C PRO A 167 19.50 -11.77 -9.41
N SER A 168 20.37 -11.79 -8.39
CA SER A 168 21.32 -12.87 -8.21
C SER A 168 20.55 -14.19 -8.25
N LYS A 169 21.08 -15.22 -8.92
CA LYS A 169 20.44 -16.54 -8.97
C LYS A 169 20.03 -16.95 -7.54
N PRO A 170 18.77 -17.33 -7.31
CA PRO A 170 18.32 -17.70 -5.99
C PRO A 170 19.12 -18.92 -5.53
N THR A 171 19.57 -18.89 -4.27
CA THR A 171 20.12 -20.08 -3.64
C THR A 171 18.95 -21.01 -3.35
N ILE A 172 18.89 -22.15 -4.04
CA ILE A 172 17.84 -23.14 -3.85
C ILE A 172 18.18 -23.92 -2.58
N VAL A 173 17.44 -23.63 -1.50
CA VAL A 173 17.59 -24.31 -0.21
C VAL A 173 16.69 -25.55 -0.14
N ASP A 174 15.53 -25.49 -0.81
CA ASP A 174 14.53 -26.55 -0.86
C ASP A 174 13.86 -26.54 -2.24
N GLU A 175 13.93 -27.67 -2.96
CA GLU A 175 13.39 -27.81 -4.31
C GLU A 175 11.87 -27.72 -4.35
N LYS A 176 11.18 -28.23 -3.32
CA LYS A 176 9.73 -28.17 -3.23
C LYS A 176 9.30 -26.71 -3.07
N ILE A 177 9.87 -26.00 -2.10
CA ILE A 177 9.60 -24.57 -1.89
C ILE A 177 9.87 -23.77 -3.15
N TYR A 178 11.02 -24.00 -3.79
CA TYR A 178 11.37 -23.33 -5.03
C TYR A 178 10.33 -23.55 -6.14
N SER A 179 9.89 -24.80 -6.34
CA SER A 179 8.88 -25.14 -7.34
C SER A 179 7.53 -24.47 -7.06
N VAL A 180 7.12 -24.37 -5.79
CA VAL A 180 5.89 -23.68 -5.39
C VAL A 180 6.02 -22.17 -5.63
N CYS A 181 7.14 -21.56 -5.26
CA CYS A 181 7.40 -20.15 -5.56
C CYS A 181 7.33 -19.86 -7.07
N GLN A 182 7.85 -20.74 -7.92
CA GLN A 182 7.73 -20.58 -9.39
C GLN A 182 6.27 -20.59 -9.86
N LYS A 183 5.42 -21.46 -9.31
CA LYS A 183 3.98 -21.47 -9.61
C LYS A 183 3.30 -20.18 -9.18
N ILE A 184 3.56 -19.72 -7.95
CA ILE A 184 3.00 -18.46 -7.42
C ILE A 184 3.43 -17.26 -8.29
N ILE A 185 4.68 -17.21 -8.73
CA ILE A 185 5.16 -16.17 -9.65
C ILE A 185 4.38 -16.21 -10.97
N GLN A 186 4.13 -17.39 -11.54
CA GLN A 186 3.34 -17.52 -12.77
C GLN A 186 1.89 -17.03 -12.59
N GLU A 187 1.26 -17.32 -11.45
CA GLU A 187 -0.08 -16.82 -11.14
C GLU A 187 -0.10 -15.29 -11.04
N ILE A 188 0.91 -14.70 -10.39
CA ILE A 188 1.08 -13.24 -10.32
C ILE A 188 1.28 -12.66 -11.71
N GLU A 189 2.16 -13.24 -12.54
CA GLU A 189 2.38 -12.79 -13.92
C GLU A 189 1.12 -12.84 -14.78
N GLN A 190 0.27 -13.85 -14.59
CA GLN A 190 -1.02 -13.95 -15.28
C GLN A 190 -2.00 -12.88 -14.81
N TYR A 191 -2.01 -12.53 -13.53
CA TYR A 191 -2.85 -11.47 -12.99
C TYR A 191 -2.52 -10.07 -13.56
N PHE A 192 -1.27 -9.87 -14.01
CA PHE A 192 -0.82 -8.61 -14.63
C PHE A 192 -0.99 -8.54 -16.15
N LYS A 193 -1.39 -9.64 -16.83
CA LYS A 193 -1.62 -9.69 -18.28
C LYS A 193 -3.03 -9.23 -18.64
#